data_AF-A0A2H0UT20-F1
#
_entry.id   AF-A0A2H0UT20-F1
#
_cell.length_a   1.000
_cell.length_b   1.000
_cell.length_c   1.000
_cell.angle_alpha   90.00
_cell.angle_beta   90.00
_cell.angle_gamma   90.00
#
_symmetry.space_group_name_H-M   'P 1'
#
loop_
_entity.id
_entity.type
_entity.pdbx_description
1 polymer ?
#
loop_
_entity_poly.entity_id
_entity_poly.type
_entity_poly.pdbx_seq_one_letter_code
_entity_poly.pdbx_strand_id
1 'polypeptide(L)'
;MTIIEPNKKQSKTKFARFTAGAAFALVFTGSVLSISLYNNTVDLRHRVSSAESTLQMLREENDELKGQVFSLSSVERVRAFGEESGFIQQKSPKYLEVDSKKFAQNL
;
A
#
# COMPACT_ATOMS: atom_id res chain seq x y z
N MET A 1 -23.87 55.75 -55.31
CA MET A 1 -23.95 54.89 -54.12
C MET A 1 -22.92 53.78 -54.29
N THR A 2 -21.86 53.78 -53.49
CA THR A 2 -20.75 52.84 -53.66
C THR A 2 -20.89 51.73 -52.63
N ILE A 3 -21.14 50.50 -53.10
CA ILE A 3 -21.26 49.32 -52.24
C ILE A 3 -19.85 48.75 -52.06
N ILE A 4 -19.34 48.83 -50.83
CA ILE A 4 -18.06 48.21 -50.45
C ILE A 4 -18.35 46.74 -50.14
N GLU A 5 -17.92 45.84 -51.01
CA GLU A 5 -18.07 44.40 -50.78
C GLU A 5 -16.86 43.84 -50.02
N PRO A 6 -17.06 43.08 -48.91
CA PRO A 6 -15.96 42.53 -48.14
C PRO A 6 -15.19 41.46 -48.92
N ASN A 7 -13.86 41.47 -48.79
CA ASN A 7 -12.97 40.53 -49.48
C ASN A 7 -13.11 39.10 -48.92
N LYS A 8 -14.06 38.33 -49.46
CA LYS A 8 -14.41 36.95 -49.07
C LYS A 8 -13.22 35.98 -49.13
N LYS A 9 -12.18 36.25 -49.93
CA LYS A 9 -10.99 35.38 -50.07
C LYS A 9 -10.05 35.45 -48.86
N GLN A 10 -9.99 36.60 -48.19
CA GLN A 10 -9.19 36.77 -46.97
C GLN A 10 -9.84 36.12 -45.74
N SER A 11 -11.17 36.02 -45.69
CA SER A 11 -11.88 35.36 -44.58
C SER A 11 -11.65 33.84 -44.58
N LYS A 12 -11.76 33.18 -45.75
CA LYS A 12 -11.54 31.73 -45.87
C LYS A 12 -10.12 31.29 -45.53
N THR A 13 -9.12 32.10 -45.89
CA THR A 13 -7.70 31.79 -45.60
C THR A 13 -7.35 31.99 -44.12
N LYS A 14 -7.94 32.98 -43.45
CA LYS A 14 -7.81 33.12 -41.98
C LYS A 14 -8.43 31.94 -41.24
N PHE A 15 -9.61 31.49 -41.66
CA PHE A 15 -10.28 30.34 -41.06
C PHE A 15 -9.46 29.05 -41.24
N ALA A 16 -8.94 28.79 -42.45
CA ALA A 16 -8.11 27.60 -42.72
C ALA A 16 -6.81 27.57 -41.90
N ARG A 17 -6.18 28.73 -41.65
CA ARG A 17 -4.99 28.81 -40.78
C ARG A 17 -5.33 28.55 -39.32
N PHE A 18 -6.47 29.05 -38.85
CA PHE A 18 -6.94 28.82 -37.49
C PHE A 18 -7.23 27.33 -37.26
N THR A 19 -7.95 26.68 -38.17
CA THR A 19 -8.27 25.25 -38.05
C THR A 19 -7.02 24.38 -38.13
N ALA A 20 -6.08 24.69 -39.02
CA ALA A 20 -4.78 24.00 -39.09
C ALA A 20 -3.97 24.16 -37.79
N GLY A 21 -3.93 25.37 -37.22
CA GLY A 21 -3.27 25.63 -35.95
C GLY A 21 -3.91 24.88 -34.78
N ALA A 22 -5.23 24.85 -34.72
CA ALA A 22 -5.97 24.11 -33.70
C ALA A 22 -5.73 22.60 -33.80
N ALA A 23 -5.73 22.04 -35.02
CA ALA A 23 -5.44 20.64 -35.24
C ALA A 23 -4.00 20.28 -34.80
N PHE A 24 -3.02 21.12 -35.13
CA PHE A 24 -1.64 20.93 -34.69
C PHE A 24 -1.50 20.98 -33.17
N ALA A 25 -2.12 21.96 -32.52
CA ALA A 25 -2.11 22.08 -31.06
C ALA A 25 -2.74 20.85 -30.38
N LEU A 26 -3.82 20.31 -30.96
CA LEU A 26 -4.50 19.13 -30.42
C LEU A 26 -3.60 17.88 -30.52
N VAL A 27 -2.97 17.65 -31.67
CA VAL A 27 -2.02 16.55 -31.85
C VAL A 27 -0.83 16.70 -30.90
N PHE A 28 -0.24 17.90 -30.83
CA PHE A 28 0.91 18.16 -29.97
C PHE A 28 0.59 17.90 -28.49
N THR A 29 -0.52 18.46 -28.01
CA THR A 29 -0.95 18.28 -26.61
C THR A 29 -1.29 16.81 -26.34
N GLY A 30 -1.93 16.13 -27.28
CA GLY A 30 -2.23 14.70 -27.19
C GLY A 30 -0.95 13.84 -27.08
N SER A 31 0.07 14.14 -27.86
CA SER A 31 1.37 13.45 -27.79
C SER A 31 2.05 13.67 -26.44
N VAL A 32 2.10 14.91 -25.95
CA VAL A 32 2.72 15.23 -24.65
C VAL A 32 1.98 14.51 -23.50
N LEU A 33 0.65 14.53 -23.52
CA LEU A 33 -0.16 13.82 -22.52
C LEU A 33 0.07 12.31 -22.58
N SER A 34 0.14 11.73 -23.77
CA SER A 34 0.36 10.29 -23.94
C SER A 34 1.71 9.84 -23.38
N ILE A 35 2.78 10.60 -23.64
CA ILE A 35 4.11 10.34 -23.07
C ILE A 35 4.09 10.47 -21.54
N SER A 36 3.45 11.52 -21.02
CA SER A 36 3.32 11.73 -19.57
C SER A 36 2.57 10.59 -18.88
N LEU A 37 1.44 10.15 -19.46
CA LEU A 37 0.66 9.02 -18.95
C LEU A 37 1.47 7.72 -18.97
N TYR A 38 2.22 7.47 -20.03
CA TYR A 38 3.09 6.30 -20.12
C TYR A 38 4.14 6.30 -19.01
N ASN A 39 4.87 7.41 -18.86
CA ASN A 39 5.92 7.54 -17.85
C ASN A 39 5.36 7.39 -16.43
N ASN A 40 4.21 8.01 -16.14
CA ASN A 40 3.56 7.87 -14.84
C ASN A 40 3.10 6.44 -14.57
N THR A 41 2.62 5.72 -15.60
CA THR A 41 2.20 4.32 -15.45
C THR A 41 3.40 3.41 -15.15
N VAL A 42 4.52 3.64 -15.83
CA VAL A 42 5.76 2.89 -15.60
C VAL A 42 6.31 3.17 -14.20
N ASP A 43 6.37 4.43 -13.78
CA ASP A 43 6.79 4.81 -12.43
C ASP A 43 5.89 4.19 -11.36
N LEU A 44 4.57 4.27 -11.55
CA LEU A 44 3.60 3.66 -10.64
C LEU A 44 3.83 2.15 -10.53
N ARG A 45 4.09 1.46 -11.64
CA ARG A 45 4.39 0.03 -11.65
C ARG A 45 5.66 -0.29 -10.87
N HIS A 46 6.72 0.49 -11.04
CA HIS A 46 7.95 0.31 -10.26
C HIS A 46 7.74 0.56 -8.76
N ARG A 47 6.96 1.57 -8.40
CA ARG A 47 6.63 1.87 -7.01
C ARG A 47 5.79 0.77 -6.36
N VAL A 48 4.81 0.22 -7.09
CA VAL A 48 4.02 -0.93 -6.62
C VAL A 48 4.91 -2.15 -6.41
N SER A 49 5.77 -2.48 -7.39
CA SER A 49 6.69 -3.62 -7.25
C SER A 49 7.66 -3.45 -6.07
N SER A 50 8.16 -2.24 -5.85
CA SER A 50 9.04 -1.94 -4.70
C SER A 50 8.28 -2.06 -3.38
N ALA A 51 7.03 -1.62 -3.34
CA ALA A 51 6.17 -1.75 -2.15
C ALA A 51 5.83 -3.22 -1.86
N GLU A 52 5.55 -4.03 -2.88
CA GLU A 52 5.33 -5.47 -2.74
C GLU A 52 6.56 -6.19 -2.19
N SER A 53 7.75 -5.88 -2.72
CA SER A 53 9.02 -6.42 -2.21
C SER A 53 9.25 -6.01 -0.76
N THR A 54 8.97 -4.75 -0.40
CA THR A 54 9.08 -4.26 0.98
C THR A 54 8.11 -4.99 1.91
N LEU A 55 6.85 -5.19 1.48
CA LEU A 55 5.87 -5.96 2.25
C LEU A 55 6.28 -7.42 2.43
N GLN A 56 6.91 -8.02 1.43
CA GLN A 56 7.42 -9.39 1.55
C GLN A 56 8.54 -9.46 2.59
N MET A 57 9.52 -8.56 2.53
CA MET A 57 10.60 -8.50 3.54
C MET A 57 10.02 -8.31 4.95
N LEU A 58 9.04 -7.41 5.12
CA LEU A 58 8.40 -7.21 6.43
C LEU A 58 7.66 -8.45 6.91
N ARG A 59 7.07 -9.25 6.01
CA ARG A 59 6.43 -10.52 6.39
C ARG A 59 7.45 -11.55 6.85
N GLU A 60 8.54 -11.69 6.11
CA GLU A 60 9.64 -12.60 6.45
C GLU A 60 10.24 -12.22 7.81
N GLU A 61 10.52 -10.93 8.03
CA GLU A 61 11.02 -10.43 9.32
C GLU A 61 10.00 -10.64 10.44
N ASN A 62 8.71 -10.45 10.20
CA ASN A 62 7.67 -10.69 11.20
C ASN A 62 7.59 -12.18 11.59
N ASP A 63 7.69 -13.08 10.62
CA ASP A 63 7.67 -14.52 10.88
C ASP A 63 8.96 -14.99 11.56
N GLU A 64 10.10 -14.39 11.23
CA GLU A 64 11.34 -14.61 11.97
C GLU A 64 11.21 -14.15 13.43
N LEU A 65 10.71 -12.94 13.66
CA LEU A 65 10.49 -12.40 15.01
C LEU A 65 9.53 -13.27 15.83
N LYS A 66 8.43 -13.75 15.22
CA LYS A 66 7.54 -14.72 15.87
C LYS A 66 8.31 -15.99 16.23
N GLY A 67 9.11 -16.52 15.31
CA GLY A 67 9.95 -17.69 15.57
C GLY A 67 10.91 -17.48 16.73
N GLN A 68 11.58 -16.33 16.78
CA GLN A 68 12.47 -15.96 17.89
C GLN A 68 11.71 -15.86 19.21
N VAL A 69 10.55 -15.20 19.25
CA VAL A 69 9.69 -15.11 20.43
C VAL A 69 9.25 -16.50 20.89
N PHE A 70 8.75 -17.34 19.99
CA PHE A 70 8.36 -18.71 20.33
C PHE A 70 9.54 -19.54 20.83
N SER A 71 10.73 -19.33 20.29
CA SER A 71 11.93 -20.02 20.77
C SER A 71 12.31 -19.59 22.19
N LEU A 72 12.17 -18.31 22.53
CA LEU A 72 12.43 -17.75 23.85
C LEU A 72 11.37 -18.16 24.86
N SER A 73 10.09 -18.18 24.45
CA SER A 73 8.97 -18.58 25.28
C SER A 73 8.70 -20.09 25.27
N SER A 74 9.57 -20.88 24.64
CA SER A 74 9.42 -22.34 24.58
C SER A 74 9.37 -22.91 26.00
N VAL A 75 8.43 -23.83 26.23
CA VAL A 75 8.19 -24.44 27.55
C VAL A 75 9.47 -25.09 28.08
N GLU A 76 10.29 -25.70 27.20
CA GLU A 76 11.60 -26.22 27.53
C GLU A 76 12.56 -25.16 28.09
N ARG A 77 12.68 -23.97 27.49
CA ARG A 77 13.56 -22.91 27.99
C ARG A 77 13.03 -22.25 29.25
N VAL A 78 11.71 -22.03 29.33
CA VAL A 78 11.08 -21.49 30.54
C VAL A 78 11.24 -22.45 31.71
N ARG A 79 11.16 -23.76 31.45
CA ARG A 79 11.38 -24.81 32.43
C ARG A 79 12.84 -24.91 32.85
N ALA A 80 13.79 -24.90 31.91
CA ALA A 80 15.22 -24.86 32.21
C ALA A 80 15.61 -23.61 33.01
N PHE A 81 15.12 -22.43 32.63
CA PHE A 81 15.33 -21.19 33.38
C PHE A 81 14.71 -21.24 34.78
N GLY A 82 13.52 -21.82 34.90
CA GLY A 82 12.87 -22.08 36.19
C GLY A 82 13.71 -22.99 37.08
N GLU A 83 14.19 -24.12 36.53
CA GLU A 83 15.03 -25.08 37.25
C GLU A 83 16.39 -24.49 37.64
N GLU A 84 17.04 -23.70 36.78
CA GLU A 84 18.30 -22.98 37.07
C GLU A 84 18.14 -21.89 38.14
N SER A 85 16.99 -21.22 38.16
CA SER A 85 16.69 -20.16 39.14
C SER A 85 16.09 -20.70 40.45
N GLY A 86 16.04 -22.04 40.61
CA GLY A 86 15.54 -22.69 41.82
C GLY A 86 14.02 -22.77 41.95
N PHE A 87 13.27 -22.46 40.89
CA PHE A 87 11.82 -22.61 40.84
C PHE A 87 11.42 -24.07 40.55
N ILE A 88 10.39 -24.54 41.24
CA ILE A 88 9.89 -25.91 41.16
C ILE A 88 8.56 -25.92 40.42
N GLN A 89 8.42 -26.77 39.39
CA GLN A 89 7.18 -26.88 38.63
C GLN A 89 6.07 -27.54 39.47
N GLN A 90 5.10 -26.76 39.94
CA GLN A 90 4.00 -27.24 40.76
C GLN A 90 2.84 -27.74 39.88
N LYS A 91 2.70 -29.07 39.72
CA LYS A 91 1.71 -29.69 38.81
C LYS A 91 0.24 -29.51 39.23
N SER A 92 -0.02 -29.20 40.51
CA SER A 92 -1.38 -29.03 41.04
C SER A 92 -1.37 -28.00 42.17
N PRO A 93 -1.35 -26.70 41.85
CA PRO A 93 -1.32 -25.65 42.86
C PRO A 93 -2.63 -25.58 43.64
N LYS A 94 -2.57 -25.83 44.95
CA LYS A 94 -3.73 -25.75 45.86
C LYS A 94 -4.34 -24.35 46.00
N TYR A 95 -3.70 -23.31 45.46
CA TYR A 95 -4.20 -21.93 45.51
C TYR A 95 -5.14 -21.57 44.35
N LEU A 96 -5.28 -22.43 43.33
CA LEU A 96 -6.29 -22.30 42.26
C LEU A 96 -7.52 -23.18 42.54
N GLU A 97 -7.91 -23.33 43.81
CA GLU A 97 -9.22 -23.86 44.15
C GLU A 97 -10.28 -22.81 43.80
N VAL A 98 -10.72 -22.82 42.54
CA VAL A 98 -11.96 -22.16 42.16
C VAL A 98 -13.06 -22.97 42.82
N ASP A 99 -13.52 -22.51 43.99
CA ASP A 99 -14.70 -23.04 44.67
C ASP A 99 -15.91 -22.82 43.75
N SER A 100 -16.15 -23.80 42.90
CA SER A 100 -17.20 -23.78 41.87
C SER A 100 -18.60 -23.60 42.48
N LYS A 101 -18.77 -23.88 43.78
CA LYS A 101 -20.01 -23.62 44.51
C LYS A 101 -20.22 -22.15 44.86
N LYS A 102 -19.15 -21.36 45.05
CA LYS A 102 -19.24 -19.91 45.30
C LYS A 102 -19.39 -19.07 44.04
N PHE A 103 -18.87 -19.56 42.91
CA PHE A 103 -19.00 -18.86 41.63
C PHE A 103 -20.43 -18.97 41.06
N ALA A 104 -21.11 -20.10 41.29
CA ALA A 104 -22.48 -20.33 40.82
C ALA A 104 -23.58 -19.65 41.66
N GLN A 105 -23.27 -19.10 42.84
CA GLN A 105 -24.22 -18.34 43.67
C GLN A 105 -24.25 -16.84 43.36
N ASN A 106 -23.35 -16.35 42.50
CA ASN A 106 -23.24 -14.93 42.12
C ASN A 106 -23.60 -14.68 40.63
N LEU A 107 -24.31 -15.62 39.99
CA LEU A 107 -24.99 -15.47 38.69
C LEU A 107 -26.50 -15.49 38.94
#